data_AF-A0A9C8WHJ7-F1
#
_entry.id   AF-A0A9C8WHJ7-F1
#
_cell.length_a   1.000
_cell.length_b   1.000
_cell.length_c   1.000
_cell.angle_alpha   90.00
_cell.angle_beta   90.00
_cell.angle_gamma   90.00
#
_symmetry.space_group_name_H-M   'P 1'
#
loop_
_entity.id
_entity.type
_entity.pdbx_description
1 polymer ?
#
loop_
_entity_poly.entity_id
_entity_poly.type
_entity_poly.pdbx_seq_one_letter_code
_entity_poly.pdbx_strand_id
1 'polypeptide(L)'
;MLVLLHGAGSDEMQLFGMADEIDDRWLVVGIRAPIAQAKGAFVWYRVSPFDISRVNETDVLTGAERLTRTLQDALAAWRADPAQVFLLGVDQGATMALNLFLMYPALVSGVAAFAGATWDSMRYAATDRPALKGKPLFLAYGAHDTVIPLQVARQARKFFLEYEMDVTYREYHGVTHSLQRRVWSDMLVWTAERMERTQRRRRRVRLQARLGYVTLRVRNLERSMLFYQRFLGLRLVERVGRAYVFLSGSGRHHDLALFHAGTDALDQPSGTIGVSEMAFEVPDQRVFAQVYRKLEEARLPVKAIDRLIAWELRFSDPDGNRVVVYCDNRDLPGAADLWQGRDLPLPREKIFSALSEGDV
;
A
#
# COMPACT_ATOMS: atom_id res chain seq x y z
N MET A 1 -6.74 0.73 15.74
CA MET A 1 -6.28 -0.09 16.87
C MET A 1 -5.29 0.72 17.70
N LEU A 2 -5.46 0.72 19.01
CA LEU A 2 -4.59 1.40 19.98
C LEU A 2 -3.89 0.34 20.81
N VAL A 3 -2.57 0.28 20.74
CA VAL A 3 -1.76 -0.72 21.46
C VAL A 3 -1.09 -0.05 22.64
N LEU A 4 -1.26 -0.61 23.83
CA LEU A 4 -0.77 -0.08 25.09
C LEU A 4 0.43 -0.90 25.57
N LEU A 5 1.55 -0.23 25.83
CA LEU A 5 2.80 -0.83 26.29
C LEU A 5 3.18 -0.26 27.66
N HIS A 6 3.10 -1.11 28.68
CA HIS A 6 3.30 -0.75 30.07
C HIS A 6 4.78 -0.46 30.41
N GLY A 7 5.03 0.25 31.50
CA GLY A 7 6.38 0.50 32.04
C GLY A 7 6.98 -0.70 32.78
N ALA A 8 8.24 -0.59 33.19
CA ALA A 8 8.91 -1.67 33.92
C ALA A 8 8.19 -2.04 35.24
N GLY A 9 8.15 -3.34 35.55
CA GLY A 9 7.62 -3.85 36.81
C GLY A 9 6.09 -3.86 36.91
N SER A 10 5.39 -3.70 35.78
CA SER A 10 3.92 -3.72 35.69
C SER A 10 3.43 -4.81 34.72
N ASP A 11 2.20 -4.71 34.24
CA ASP A 11 1.56 -5.67 33.33
C ASP A 11 0.65 -4.99 32.28
N GLU A 12 0.04 -5.79 31.41
CA GLU A 12 -0.83 -5.33 30.33
C GLU A 12 -2.07 -4.57 30.80
N MET A 13 -2.44 -4.69 32.08
CA MET A 13 -3.60 -4.02 32.67
C MET A 13 -3.26 -2.63 33.22
N GLN A 14 -1.97 -2.28 33.35
CA GLN A 14 -1.52 -0.99 33.92
C GLN A 14 -2.27 0.21 33.33
N LEU A 15 -2.35 0.26 32.01
CA LEU A 15 -2.90 1.40 31.28
C LEU A 15 -4.42 1.28 31.08
N PHE A 16 -5.01 0.11 31.32
CA PHE A 16 -6.47 -0.06 31.32
C PHE A 16 -7.15 0.63 32.50
N GLY A 17 -6.42 0.93 33.58
CA GLY A 17 -6.94 1.76 34.68
C GLY A 17 -7.33 3.18 34.25
N MET A 18 -6.94 3.61 33.05
CA MET A 18 -7.35 4.88 32.43
C MET A 18 -8.10 4.67 31.10
N ALA A 19 -8.60 3.44 30.85
CA ALA A 19 -9.29 3.09 29.61
C ALA A 19 -10.59 3.86 29.40
N ASP A 20 -11.25 4.31 30.47
CA ASP A 20 -12.49 5.11 30.39
C ASP A 20 -12.29 6.47 29.68
N GLU A 21 -11.04 6.93 29.52
CA GLU A 21 -10.71 8.13 28.74
C GLU A 21 -10.48 7.83 27.25
N ILE A 22 -10.36 6.57 26.87
CA ILE A 22 -10.14 6.14 25.49
C ILE A 22 -11.49 6.08 24.78
N ASP A 23 -11.59 6.76 23.64
CA ASP A 23 -12.77 6.77 22.78
C ASP A 23 -13.16 5.34 22.31
N ASP A 24 -14.43 4.98 22.45
CA ASP A 24 -14.98 3.64 22.14
C ASP A 24 -14.77 3.18 20.68
N ARG A 25 -14.37 4.08 19.77
CA ARG A 25 -14.01 3.73 18.39
C ARG A 25 -12.71 2.95 18.29
N TRP A 26 -11.90 2.92 19.36
CA TRP A 26 -10.63 2.19 19.36
C TRP A 26 -10.82 0.73 19.77
N LEU A 27 -10.33 -0.19 18.94
CA LEU A 27 -9.89 -1.50 19.44
C LEU A 27 -8.63 -1.28 20.29
N VAL A 28 -8.72 -1.49 21.59
CA VAL A 28 -7.61 -1.31 22.55
C VAL A 28 -6.99 -2.65 22.89
N VAL A 29 -5.65 -2.74 22.81
CA VAL A 29 -4.90 -3.96 23.09
C VAL A 29 -3.75 -3.63 24.04
N GLY A 30 -3.77 -4.15 25.26
CA GLY A 30 -2.60 -4.13 26.15
C GLY A 30 -1.70 -5.32 25.89
N ILE A 31 -0.40 -5.09 25.82
CA ILE A 31 0.59 -6.16 25.61
C ILE A 31 1.48 -6.27 26.84
N ARG A 32 1.58 -7.49 27.37
CA ARG A 32 2.44 -7.83 28.49
C ARG A 32 3.88 -7.99 28.01
N ALA A 33 4.81 -7.43 28.77
CA ALA A 33 6.23 -7.60 28.53
C ALA A 33 6.67 -9.07 28.74
N PRO A 34 7.67 -9.56 27.97
CA PRO A 34 7.98 -10.99 27.92
C PRO A 34 8.78 -11.54 29.11
N ILE A 35 9.40 -10.68 29.93
CA ILE A 35 10.28 -11.11 31.02
C ILE A 35 9.55 -10.94 32.35
N ALA A 36 9.23 -12.05 33.00
CA ALA A 36 8.69 -12.02 34.37
C ALA A 36 9.82 -11.68 35.36
N GLN A 37 9.60 -10.64 36.17
CA GLN A 37 10.51 -10.23 37.24
C GLN A 37 10.03 -10.72 38.61
N ALA A 38 8.72 -10.64 38.85
CA ALA A 38 8.04 -11.17 40.02
C ALA A 38 6.57 -11.48 39.69
N LYS A 39 5.79 -11.98 40.66
CA LYS A 39 4.37 -12.25 40.46
C LYS A 39 3.63 -10.95 40.14
N GLY A 40 3.10 -10.83 38.91
CA GLY A 40 2.39 -9.64 38.43
C GLY A 40 3.29 -8.48 38.00
N ALA A 41 4.60 -8.70 37.86
CA ALA A 41 5.56 -7.67 37.45
C ALA A 41 6.43 -8.16 36.29
N PHE A 42 6.34 -7.46 35.17
CA PHE A 42 7.00 -7.80 33.91
C PHE A 42 7.87 -6.64 33.41
N VAL A 43 8.94 -6.96 32.68
CA VAL A 43 9.85 -6.01 32.06
C VAL A 43 10.10 -6.37 30.59
N TRP A 44 10.36 -5.36 29.76
CA TRP A 44 10.60 -5.54 28.33
C TRP A 44 12.03 -5.96 28.06
N TYR A 45 12.95 -5.38 28.81
CA TYR A 45 14.37 -5.67 28.76
C TYR A 45 14.99 -5.49 30.13
N ARG A 46 16.04 -6.26 30.41
CA ARG A 46 16.83 -6.08 31.63
C ARG A 46 17.78 -4.90 31.48
N VAL A 47 18.05 -4.22 32.58
CA VAL A 47 19.03 -3.15 32.69
C VAL A 47 20.09 -3.51 33.72
N SER A 48 21.27 -2.90 33.65
CA SER A 48 22.31 -3.09 34.66
C SER A 48 21.81 -2.58 36.02
N PRO A 49 22.04 -3.34 37.12
CA PRO A 49 21.66 -2.90 38.46
C PRO A 49 22.49 -1.71 38.95
N PHE A 50 23.61 -1.40 38.30
CA PHE A 50 24.51 -0.30 38.65
C PHE A 50 24.33 0.93 37.74
N ASP A 51 23.69 0.77 36.59
CA ASP A 51 23.53 1.81 35.58
C ASP A 51 22.33 1.49 34.68
N ILE A 52 21.17 2.05 35.00
CA ILE A 52 19.92 1.76 34.28
C ILE A 52 19.94 2.21 32.82
N SER A 53 20.91 3.06 32.42
CA SER A 53 21.10 3.43 31.02
C SER A 53 21.72 2.30 30.18
N ARG A 54 22.36 1.32 30.83
CA ARG A 54 22.89 0.12 30.17
C ARG A 54 21.82 -0.95 30.09
N VAL A 55 21.22 -1.04 28.91
CA VAL A 55 20.19 -2.03 28.58
C VAL A 55 20.81 -3.32 28.05
N ASN A 56 20.13 -4.45 28.24
CA ASN A 56 20.43 -5.69 27.54
C ASN A 56 19.86 -5.61 26.11
N GLU A 57 20.71 -5.33 25.13
CA GLU A 57 20.28 -5.16 23.73
C GLU A 57 19.63 -6.41 23.13
N THR A 58 20.08 -7.61 23.54
CA THR A 58 19.47 -8.88 23.10
C THR A 58 18.02 -8.99 23.57
N ASP A 59 17.72 -8.57 24.79
CA ASP A 59 16.34 -8.54 25.28
C ASP A 59 15.49 -7.54 24.47
N VAL A 60 16.04 -6.38 24.12
CA VAL A 60 15.32 -5.37 23.31
C VAL A 60 15.01 -5.91 21.92
N LEU A 61 15.99 -6.51 21.23
CA LEU A 61 15.80 -7.06 19.89
C LEU A 61 14.80 -8.22 19.91
N THR A 62 14.97 -9.16 20.83
CA THR A 62 14.06 -10.31 21.00
C THR A 62 12.65 -9.84 21.38
N GLY A 63 12.55 -8.85 22.26
CA GLY A 63 11.30 -8.23 22.66
C GLY A 63 10.60 -7.53 21.50
N ALA A 64 11.35 -6.83 20.64
CA ALA A 64 10.82 -6.13 19.48
C ALA A 64 10.30 -7.13 18.43
N GLU A 65 11.02 -8.22 18.16
CA GLU A 65 10.55 -9.28 17.27
C GLU A 65 9.27 -9.95 17.77
N ARG A 66 9.21 -10.25 19.08
CA ARG A 66 8.00 -10.82 19.71
C ARG A 66 6.83 -9.85 19.66
N LEU A 67 7.07 -8.57 19.95
CA LEU A 67 6.06 -7.52 19.89
C LEU A 67 5.53 -7.35 18.47
N THR A 68 6.43 -7.36 17.47
CA THR A 68 6.07 -7.31 16.05
C THR A 68 5.20 -8.49 15.64
N ARG A 69 5.57 -9.72 16.02
CA ARG A 69 4.76 -10.91 15.72
C ARG A 69 3.38 -10.83 16.37
N THR A 70 3.34 -10.47 17.65
CA THR A 70 2.09 -10.29 18.40
C THR A 70 1.21 -9.25 17.73
N LEU A 71 1.79 -8.15 17.26
CA LEU A 71 1.07 -7.11 16.54
C LEU A 71 0.55 -7.60 15.19
N GLN A 72 1.34 -8.36 14.43
CA GLN A 72 0.91 -8.94 13.15
C GLN A 72 -0.24 -9.94 13.34
N ASP A 73 -0.14 -10.81 14.34
CA ASP A 73 -1.18 -11.78 14.68
C ASP A 73 -2.47 -11.06 15.11
N ALA A 74 -2.35 -10.01 15.92
CA ALA A 74 -3.45 -9.13 16.30
C ALA A 74 -4.14 -8.49 15.07
N LEU A 75 -3.35 -7.88 14.19
CA LEU A 75 -3.86 -7.24 12.98
C LEU A 75 -4.59 -8.23 12.08
N ALA A 76 -4.07 -9.44 11.91
CA ALA A 76 -4.70 -10.49 11.14
C ALA A 76 -6.00 -10.99 11.79
N ALA A 77 -5.98 -11.28 13.09
CA ALA A 77 -7.12 -11.79 13.83
C ALA A 77 -8.31 -10.83 13.81
N TRP A 78 -8.05 -9.53 14.01
CA TRP A 78 -9.10 -8.50 14.06
C TRP A 78 -9.31 -7.75 12.75
N ARG A 79 -8.63 -8.16 11.66
CA ARG A 79 -8.66 -7.50 10.35
C ARG A 79 -8.43 -5.99 10.44
N ALA A 80 -7.55 -5.59 11.37
CA ALA A 80 -7.25 -4.20 11.61
C ALA A 80 -6.25 -3.68 10.56
N ASP A 81 -6.49 -2.47 10.08
CA ASP A 81 -5.64 -1.83 9.07
C ASP A 81 -4.36 -1.28 9.73
N PRO A 82 -3.14 -1.70 9.30
CA PRO A 82 -1.87 -1.15 9.79
C PRO A 82 -1.77 0.38 9.73
N ALA A 83 -2.44 1.01 8.75
CA ALA A 83 -2.53 2.46 8.61
C ALA A 83 -3.49 3.14 9.61
N GLN A 84 -4.04 2.38 10.56
CA GLN A 84 -4.87 2.87 11.67
C GLN A 84 -4.39 2.31 13.02
N VAL A 85 -3.11 1.97 13.12
CA VAL A 85 -2.47 1.44 14.33
C VAL A 85 -1.66 2.53 15.02
N PHE A 86 -1.91 2.75 16.30
CA PHE A 86 -1.10 3.64 17.14
C PHE A 86 -0.56 2.89 18.35
N LEU A 87 0.68 3.17 18.73
CA LEU A 87 1.27 2.67 19.97
C LEU A 87 1.29 3.78 21.02
N LEU A 88 0.84 3.47 22.23
CA LEU A 88 1.05 4.28 23.43
C LEU A 88 1.95 3.51 24.38
N GLY A 89 3.09 4.09 24.73
CA GLY A 89 4.04 3.47 25.64
C GLY A 89 4.43 4.37 26.80
N VAL A 90 4.75 3.74 27.93
CA VAL A 90 5.31 4.37 29.14
C VAL A 90 6.64 3.72 29.49
N ASP A 91 7.65 4.53 29.84
CA ASP A 91 8.97 4.05 30.33
C ASP A 91 9.58 2.98 29.40
N GLN A 92 9.83 1.74 29.84
CA GLN A 92 10.33 0.68 28.95
C GLN A 92 9.39 0.39 27.78
N GLY A 93 8.07 0.43 28.00
CA GLY A 93 7.09 0.29 26.92
C GLY A 93 7.16 1.43 25.91
N ALA A 94 7.46 2.66 26.35
CA ALA A 94 7.72 3.79 25.46
C ALA A 94 8.96 3.54 24.61
N THR A 95 10.05 3.09 25.22
CA THR A 95 11.28 2.71 24.52
C THR A 95 11.03 1.62 23.47
N MET A 96 10.25 0.58 23.81
CA MET A 96 9.89 -0.47 22.87
C MET A 96 9.01 0.05 21.72
N ALA A 97 8.08 0.95 22.00
CA ALA A 97 7.26 1.60 20.96
C ALA A 97 8.13 2.36 19.95
N LEU A 98 9.08 3.14 20.46
CA LEU A 98 10.02 3.90 19.66
C LEU A 98 10.92 2.99 18.81
N ASN A 99 11.46 1.93 19.41
CA ASN A 99 12.32 0.98 18.69
C ASN A 99 11.55 0.24 17.58
N LEU A 100 10.33 -0.24 17.87
CA LEU A 100 9.48 -0.88 16.86
C LEU A 100 9.17 0.10 15.72
N PHE A 101 8.92 1.37 16.03
CA PHE A 101 8.60 2.36 15.00
C PHE A 101 9.75 2.60 14.03
N LEU A 102 11.00 2.55 14.51
CA LEU A 102 12.21 2.60 13.69
C LEU A 102 12.39 1.35 12.83
N MET A 103 12.16 0.16 13.40
CA MET A 103 12.38 -1.13 12.71
C MET A 103 11.29 -1.46 11.70
N TYR A 104 10.04 -1.14 12.02
CA TYR A 104 8.87 -1.55 11.25
C TYR A 104 7.88 -0.39 11.02
N PRO A 105 8.31 0.70 10.37
CA PRO A 105 7.48 1.90 10.17
C PRO A 105 6.19 1.63 9.40
N ALA A 106 6.09 0.55 8.63
CA ALA A 106 4.88 0.16 7.92
C ALA A 106 3.76 -0.41 8.83
N LEU A 107 4.12 -0.97 10.00
CA LEU A 107 3.15 -1.61 10.90
C LEU A 107 2.39 -0.63 11.79
N VAL A 108 2.92 0.59 11.93
CA VAL A 108 2.43 1.59 12.87
C VAL A 108 2.25 2.93 12.17
N SER A 109 1.12 3.59 12.46
CA SER A 109 0.77 4.89 11.90
C SER A 109 1.30 6.06 12.72
N GLY A 110 1.47 5.88 14.03
CA GLY A 110 2.06 6.85 14.93
C GLY A 110 2.36 6.27 16.31
N VAL A 111 3.23 6.95 17.05
CA VAL A 111 3.60 6.57 18.42
C VAL A 111 3.43 7.76 19.35
N ALA A 112 2.83 7.53 20.52
CA ALA A 112 2.90 8.44 21.65
C ALA A 112 3.67 7.78 22.79
N ALA A 113 4.76 8.40 23.21
CA ALA A 113 5.71 7.85 24.16
C ALA A 113 5.89 8.80 25.35
N PHE A 114 5.66 8.30 26.56
CA PHE A 114 5.98 9.01 27.79
C PHE A 114 7.21 8.39 28.46
N ALA A 115 8.20 9.24 28.76
CA ALA A 115 9.44 8.84 29.45
C ALA A 115 10.21 7.68 28.78
N GLY A 116 10.18 7.61 27.44
CA GLY A 116 10.98 6.63 26.68
C GLY A 116 12.44 7.07 26.52
N ALA A 117 13.36 6.13 26.47
CA ALA A 117 14.77 6.40 26.23
C ALA A 117 15.18 6.05 24.79
N THR A 118 16.28 6.66 24.33
CA THR A 118 16.97 6.29 23.09
C THR A 118 18.45 6.14 23.36
N TRP A 119 19.11 5.21 22.67
CA TRP A 119 20.56 5.03 22.74
C TRP A 119 21.16 4.93 21.34
N ASP A 120 22.48 5.10 21.21
CA ASP A 120 23.12 5.24 19.90
C ASP A 120 22.95 4.01 19.00
N SER A 121 22.95 2.79 19.55
CA SER A 121 22.73 1.58 18.75
C SER A 121 21.33 1.46 18.16
N MET A 122 20.31 2.19 18.67
CA MET A 122 18.99 2.27 18.01
C MET A 122 19.08 2.87 16.59
N ARG A 123 20.11 3.64 16.28
CA ARG A 123 20.29 4.22 14.94
C ARG A 123 20.40 3.15 13.86
N TYR A 124 20.95 1.99 14.22
CA TYR A 124 21.13 0.84 13.34
C TYR A 124 19.84 0.03 13.16
N ALA A 125 18.84 0.23 14.02
CA ALA A 125 17.54 -0.42 13.91
C ALA A 125 16.67 0.19 12.78
N ALA A 126 16.94 1.45 12.39
CA ALA A 126 16.22 2.16 11.33
C ALA A 126 16.70 1.76 9.93
N THR A 127 16.17 0.66 9.41
CA THR A 127 16.55 0.09 8.10
C THR A 127 15.89 0.78 6.90
N ASP A 128 14.70 1.37 7.08
CA ASP A 128 13.95 2.11 6.05
C ASP A 128 13.70 3.57 6.46
N ARG A 129 14.75 4.40 6.29
CA ARG A 129 14.68 5.84 6.62
C ARG A 129 13.61 6.60 5.82
N PRO A 130 13.45 6.39 4.49
CA PRO A 130 12.39 7.04 3.73
C PRO A 130 10.99 6.80 4.31
N ALA A 131 10.70 5.59 4.81
CA ALA A 131 9.40 5.29 5.41
C ALA A 131 9.13 5.98 6.76
N LEU A 132 10.15 6.52 7.42
CA LEU A 132 10.02 7.30 8.65
C LEU A 132 9.67 8.78 8.40
N LYS A 133 9.99 9.30 7.22
CA LYS A 133 9.76 10.72 6.90
C LYS A 133 8.30 11.12 7.07
N GLY A 134 8.06 12.15 7.89
CA GLY A 134 6.73 12.68 8.19
C GLY A 134 5.84 11.76 9.03
N LYS A 135 6.36 10.64 9.54
CA LYS A 135 5.63 9.79 10.49
C LYS A 135 5.37 10.56 11.79
N PRO A 136 4.13 10.55 12.32
CA PRO A 136 3.77 11.30 13.51
C PRO A 136 4.32 10.61 14.77
N LEU A 137 5.01 11.39 15.60
CA LEU A 137 5.58 10.95 16.87
C LEU A 137 5.27 11.98 17.97
N PHE A 138 4.73 11.54 19.10
CA PHE A 138 4.55 12.35 20.30
C PHE A 138 5.51 11.90 21.39
N LEU A 139 6.30 12.84 21.89
CA LEU A 139 7.28 12.63 22.94
C LEU A 139 6.93 13.48 24.16
N ALA A 140 6.67 12.84 25.28
CA ALA A 140 6.31 13.47 26.54
C ALA A 140 7.29 13.09 27.66
N TYR A 141 7.71 14.10 28.44
CA TYR A 141 8.64 13.90 29.56
C TYR A 141 8.27 14.75 30.76
N GLY A 142 8.52 14.22 31.96
CA GLY A 142 8.42 14.97 33.20
C GLY A 142 9.59 15.92 33.39
N ALA A 143 9.33 17.19 33.71
CA ALA A 143 10.41 18.15 33.98
C ALA A 143 11.17 17.86 35.29
N HIS A 144 10.59 17.04 36.18
CA HIS A 144 11.18 16.63 37.46
C HIS A 144 11.42 15.11 37.49
N ASP A 145 11.53 14.49 36.31
CA ASP A 145 11.88 13.08 36.19
C ASP A 145 13.37 12.89 36.52
N THR A 146 13.65 12.12 37.57
CA THR A 146 15.01 11.79 38.02
C THR A 146 15.52 10.46 37.46
N VAL A 147 14.65 9.68 36.81
CA VAL A 147 14.97 8.39 36.18
C VAL A 147 15.35 8.62 34.72
N ILE A 148 14.56 9.44 34.02
CA ILE A 148 14.82 9.88 32.64
C ILE A 148 15.01 11.40 32.64
N PRO A 149 16.24 11.90 32.86
CA PRO A 149 16.51 13.33 32.94
C PRO A 149 16.16 14.07 31.64
N LEU A 150 15.83 15.36 31.74
CA LEU A 150 15.50 16.20 30.57
C LEU A 150 16.60 16.23 29.49
N GLN A 151 17.86 16.00 29.86
CA GLN A 151 18.93 15.86 28.88
C GLN A 151 18.70 14.67 27.94
N VAL A 152 18.29 13.52 28.49
CA VAL A 152 17.95 12.31 27.72
C VAL A 152 16.70 12.58 26.86
N ALA A 153 15.68 13.24 27.43
CA ALA A 153 14.47 13.63 26.71
C ALA A 153 14.76 14.50 25.47
N ARG A 154 15.61 15.52 25.63
CA ARG A 154 16.01 16.42 24.56
C ARG A 154 16.89 15.73 23.52
N GLN A 155 17.72 14.77 23.95
CA GLN A 155 18.51 13.93 23.04
C GLN A 155 17.59 13.03 22.19
N ALA A 156 16.59 12.40 22.79
CA ALA A 156 15.58 11.62 22.06
C ALA A 156 14.83 12.48 21.05
N ARG A 157 14.42 13.70 21.42
CA ARG A 157 13.82 14.65 20.47
C ARG A 157 14.73 14.91 19.27
N LYS A 158 16.01 15.24 19.52
CA LYS A 158 16.98 15.51 18.45
C LYS A 158 17.15 14.28 17.55
N PHE A 159 17.27 13.10 18.15
CA PHE A 159 17.39 11.83 17.45
C PHE A 159 16.29 11.63 16.41
N PHE A 160 15.01 11.79 16.78
CA PHE A 160 13.90 11.55 15.83
C PHE A 160 13.72 12.66 14.81
N LEU A 161 14.13 13.90 15.12
CA LEU A 161 14.15 14.99 14.13
C LEU A 161 15.15 14.72 12.99
N GLU A 162 16.25 14.00 13.25
CA GLU A 162 17.24 13.61 12.22
C GLU A 162 16.64 12.64 11.18
N TYR A 163 15.54 11.95 11.49
CA TYR A 163 14.79 11.09 10.56
C TYR A 163 13.64 11.82 9.84
N GLU A 164 13.58 13.15 9.95
CA GLU A 164 12.53 13.99 9.35
C GLU A 164 11.10 13.57 9.77
N MET A 165 10.94 13.03 10.97
CA MET A 165 9.64 12.66 11.54
C MET A 165 8.83 13.90 11.97
N ASP A 166 7.51 13.80 11.99
CA ASP A 166 6.61 14.84 12.51
C ASP A 166 6.53 14.72 14.04
N VAL A 167 7.53 15.29 14.71
CA VAL A 167 7.71 15.19 16.16
C VAL A 167 6.95 16.30 16.89
N THR A 168 5.99 15.91 17.74
CA THR A 168 5.38 16.76 18.77
C THR A 168 6.07 16.46 20.11
N TYR A 169 6.75 17.46 20.69
CA TYR A 169 7.52 17.29 21.93
C TYR A 169 6.96 18.15 23.06
N ARG A 170 6.77 17.58 24.25
CA ARG A 170 6.27 18.28 25.44
C ARG A 170 7.06 17.91 26.71
N GLU A 171 7.44 18.93 27.47
CA GLU A 171 8.00 18.83 28.83
C GLU A 171 6.94 19.29 29.84
N TYR A 172 6.67 18.51 30.88
CA TYR A 172 5.60 18.77 31.84
C TYR A 172 6.13 19.18 33.22
N HIS A 173 5.95 20.45 33.58
CA HIS A 173 6.33 20.99 34.91
C HIS A 173 5.52 20.38 36.04
N GLY A 174 6.17 19.77 37.03
CA GLY A 174 5.54 19.04 38.15
C GLY A 174 5.18 17.58 37.85
N VAL A 175 5.57 17.05 36.69
CA VAL A 175 5.54 15.59 36.42
C VAL A 175 6.92 15.01 36.70
N THR A 176 6.92 13.90 37.44
CA THR A 176 8.08 13.02 37.73
C THR A 176 8.06 11.83 36.75
N HIS A 177 8.69 10.70 37.09
CA HIS A 177 8.70 9.50 36.26
C HIS A 177 7.36 8.73 36.20
N SER A 178 6.33 9.20 36.91
CA SER A 178 5.02 8.54 36.90
C SER A 178 4.08 9.19 35.89
N LEU A 179 3.39 8.37 35.10
CA LEU A 179 2.39 8.85 34.14
C LEU A 179 1.22 9.48 34.90
N GLN A 180 1.05 10.80 34.73
CA GLN A 180 -0.08 11.54 35.29
C GLN A 180 -1.20 11.69 34.27
N ARG A 181 -2.44 11.79 34.76
CA ARG A 181 -3.66 11.94 33.96
C ARG A 181 -3.53 13.00 32.85
N ARG A 182 -2.97 14.18 33.15
CA ARG A 182 -2.80 15.26 32.15
C ARG A 182 -1.92 14.85 30.96
N VAL A 183 -0.87 14.07 31.20
CA VAL A 183 0.04 13.60 30.15
C VAL A 183 -0.66 12.52 29.32
N TRP A 184 -1.37 11.61 29.99
CA TRP A 184 -2.21 10.62 29.35
C TRP A 184 -3.28 11.24 28.45
N SER A 185 -4.04 12.22 28.95
CA SER A 185 -5.06 12.91 28.16
C SER A 185 -4.45 13.62 26.95
N ASP A 186 -3.29 14.26 27.08
CA ASP A 186 -2.58 14.86 25.93
C ASP A 186 -2.15 13.82 24.89
N MET A 187 -1.67 12.64 25.31
CA MET A 187 -1.32 11.53 24.41
C MET A 187 -2.54 10.99 23.68
N LEU A 188 -3.69 10.88 24.35
CA LEU A 188 -4.95 10.43 23.74
C LEU A 188 -5.49 11.46 22.75
N VAL A 189 -5.53 12.74 23.13
CA VAL A 189 -5.97 13.83 22.24
C VAL A 189 -5.10 13.87 20.99
N TRP A 190 -3.77 13.83 21.15
CA TRP A 190 -2.86 13.80 20.02
C TRP A 190 -3.12 12.59 19.11
N THR A 191 -3.26 11.40 19.68
CA THR A 191 -3.53 10.17 18.92
C THR A 191 -4.85 10.25 18.15
N ALA A 192 -5.91 10.75 18.78
CA ALA A 192 -7.21 10.94 18.16
C ALA A 192 -7.15 11.95 16.99
N GLU A 193 -6.50 13.10 17.17
CA GLU A 193 -6.31 14.09 16.10
C GLU A 193 -5.54 13.52 14.90
N ARG A 194 -4.48 12.75 15.15
CA ARG A 194 -3.69 12.10 14.08
C ARG A 194 -4.50 11.06 13.34
N MET A 195 -5.28 10.25 14.06
CA MET A 195 -6.19 9.28 13.47
C MET A 195 -7.25 9.97 12.59
N GLU A 196 -7.86 11.05 13.06
CA GLU A 196 -8.84 11.81 12.27
C GLU A 196 -8.24 12.40 11.00
N ARG A 197 -7.01 12.95 11.06
CA ARG A 197 -6.32 13.45 9.86
C ARG A 197 -6.07 12.34 8.85
N THR A 198 -5.64 11.16 9.30
CA THR A 198 -5.45 9.98 8.45
C THR A 198 -6.77 9.52 7.84
N GLN A 199 -7.84 9.47 8.62
CA GLN A 199 -9.17 9.15 8.12
C GLN A 199 -9.70 10.20 7.14
N ARG A 200 -9.50 11.51 7.37
CA ARG A 200 -9.91 12.59 6.45
C ARG A 200 -9.16 12.51 5.12
N ARG A 201 -7.85 12.24 5.15
CA ARG A 201 -7.04 12.01 3.93
C ARG A 201 -7.56 10.81 3.12
N ARG A 202 -8.02 9.75 3.79
CA ARG A 202 -8.60 8.55 3.16
C ARG A 202 -10.07 8.70 2.75
N ARG A 203 -10.86 9.48 3.49
CA ARG A 203 -12.29 9.79 3.20
C ARG A 203 -12.47 10.75 2.03
N ARG A 204 -11.39 11.38 1.53
CA ARG A 204 -11.35 11.74 0.11
C ARG A 204 -11.40 10.44 -0.69
N VAL A 205 -12.61 9.94 -0.91
CA VAL A 205 -12.88 8.94 -1.95
C VAL A 205 -12.28 9.53 -3.21
N ARG A 206 -11.11 9.04 -3.63
CA ARG A 206 -10.69 9.23 -5.02
C ARG A 206 -11.76 8.50 -5.81
N LEU A 207 -12.69 9.25 -6.40
CA LEU A 207 -13.60 8.73 -7.40
C LEU A 207 -12.74 8.33 -8.60
N GLN A 208 -12.12 7.16 -8.52
CA GLN A 208 -11.32 6.57 -9.56
C GLN A 208 -12.07 5.33 -10.03
N ALA A 209 -13.12 5.57 -10.83
CA ALA A 209 -13.76 4.50 -11.56
C ALA A 209 -12.76 3.87 -12.52
N ARG A 210 -12.71 2.53 -12.54
CA ARG A 210 -11.96 1.76 -13.53
C ARG A 210 -12.96 1.15 -14.49
N LEU A 211 -12.60 1.06 -15.77
CA LEU A 211 -13.41 0.31 -16.73
C LEU A 211 -13.52 -1.15 -16.25
N GLY A 212 -14.75 -1.63 -16.07
CA GLY A 212 -15.03 -2.99 -15.62
C GLY A 212 -14.92 -3.98 -16.76
N TYR A 213 -15.80 -3.84 -17.75
CA TYR A 213 -15.85 -4.67 -18.95
C TYR A 213 -16.55 -3.92 -20.10
N VAL A 214 -16.38 -4.42 -21.32
CA VAL A 214 -17.13 -3.98 -22.52
C VAL A 214 -18.03 -5.12 -22.98
N THR A 215 -19.26 -4.82 -23.39
CA THR A 215 -20.16 -5.82 -24.00
C THR A 215 -20.33 -5.52 -25.48
N LEU A 216 -20.02 -6.50 -26.33
CA LEU A 216 -20.24 -6.43 -27.77
C LEU A 216 -21.42 -7.28 -28.17
N ARG A 217 -22.21 -6.76 -29.11
CA ARG A 217 -23.24 -7.52 -29.82
C ARG A 217 -22.60 -8.14 -31.05
N VAL A 218 -22.67 -9.46 -31.17
CA VAL A 218 -22.04 -10.22 -32.27
C VAL A 218 -23.05 -11.14 -32.95
N ARG A 219 -22.88 -11.36 -34.25
CA ARG A 219 -23.75 -12.29 -35.02
C ARG A 219 -23.44 -13.76 -34.73
N ASN A 220 -22.21 -14.06 -34.31
CA ASN A 220 -21.77 -15.43 -34.06
C ASN A 220 -20.77 -15.47 -32.90
N LEU A 221 -21.21 -16.03 -31.76
CA LEU A 221 -20.39 -16.12 -30.54
C LEU A 221 -19.10 -16.90 -30.76
N GLU A 222 -19.16 -18.03 -31.47
CA GLU A 222 -18.01 -18.91 -31.66
C GLU A 222 -16.92 -18.25 -32.50
N ARG A 223 -17.33 -17.64 -33.62
CA ARG A 223 -16.43 -16.90 -34.51
C ARG A 223 -15.75 -15.75 -33.79
N SER A 224 -16.51 -14.95 -33.04
CA SER A 224 -15.96 -13.80 -32.32
C SER A 224 -15.11 -14.22 -31.12
N MET A 225 -15.51 -15.28 -30.39
CA MET A 225 -14.70 -15.86 -29.31
C MET A 225 -13.34 -16.32 -29.81
N LEU A 226 -13.31 -17.13 -30.87
CA LEU A 226 -12.07 -17.64 -31.46
C LEU A 226 -11.18 -16.51 -31.99
N PHE A 227 -11.77 -15.45 -32.53
CA PHE A 227 -11.04 -14.25 -32.96
C PHE A 227 -10.29 -13.61 -31.78
N TYR A 228 -10.98 -13.28 -30.70
CA TYR A 228 -10.38 -12.63 -29.54
C TYR A 228 -9.39 -13.55 -28.79
N GLN A 229 -9.63 -14.86 -28.76
CA GLN A 229 -8.65 -15.84 -28.29
C GLN A 229 -7.38 -15.86 -29.14
N ARG A 230 -7.52 -15.94 -30.46
CA ARG A 230 -6.40 -16.09 -31.38
C ARG A 230 -5.49 -14.86 -31.40
N PHE A 231 -6.08 -13.67 -31.57
CA PHE A 231 -5.34 -12.44 -31.81
C PHE A 231 -4.96 -11.71 -30.54
N LEU A 232 -5.79 -11.76 -29.50
CA LEU A 232 -5.56 -11.04 -28.24
C LEU A 232 -5.24 -11.95 -27.05
N GLY A 233 -5.31 -13.28 -27.21
CA GLY A 233 -5.02 -14.22 -26.13
C GLY A 233 -6.05 -14.22 -25.00
N LEU A 234 -7.24 -13.64 -25.20
CA LEU A 234 -8.26 -13.61 -24.16
C LEU A 234 -8.76 -15.02 -23.88
N ARG A 235 -8.84 -15.41 -22.61
CA ARG A 235 -9.31 -16.75 -22.21
C ARG A 235 -10.82 -16.75 -22.01
N LEU A 236 -11.47 -17.85 -22.42
CA LEU A 236 -12.87 -18.10 -22.07
C LEU A 236 -12.98 -18.28 -20.56
N VAL A 237 -13.82 -17.47 -19.93
CA VAL A 237 -14.14 -17.59 -18.50
C VAL A 237 -15.44 -18.35 -18.34
N GLU A 238 -16.48 -17.94 -19.04
CA GLU A 238 -17.81 -18.51 -18.91
C GLU A 238 -18.59 -18.43 -20.21
N ARG A 239 -19.46 -19.42 -20.45
CA ARG A 239 -20.44 -19.42 -21.53
C ARG A 239 -21.82 -19.69 -20.95
N VAL A 240 -22.76 -18.78 -21.22
CA VAL A 240 -24.15 -18.92 -20.75
C VAL A 240 -25.04 -19.23 -21.94
N GLY A 241 -25.30 -20.53 -22.10
CA GLY A 241 -26.12 -21.08 -23.18
C GLY A 241 -25.64 -20.65 -24.57
N ARG A 242 -26.57 -20.14 -25.37
CA ARG A 242 -26.32 -19.61 -26.73
C ARG A 242 -26.35 -18.08 -26.78
N ALA A 243 -26.48 -17.42 -25.64
CA ALA A 243 -26.70 -15.98 -25.57
C ALA A 243 -25.43 -15.19 -25.21
N TYR A 244 -24.57 -15.74 -24.34
CA TYR A 244 -23.38 -15.01 -23.84
C TYR A 244 -22.10 -15.84 -23.84
N VAL A 245 -20.98 -15.17 -24.10
CA VAL A 245 -19.61 -15.62 -23.86
C VAL A 245 -18.83 -14.53 -23.12
N PHE A 246 -18.09 -14.90 -22.08
CA PHE A 246 -17.27 -14.00 -21.28
C PHE A 246 -15.79 -14.34 -21.43
N LEU A 247 -14.97 -13.33 -21.74
CA LEU A 247 -13.54 -13.46 -22.02
C LEU A 247 -12.72 -12.56 -21.09
N SER A 248 -11.54 -13.01 -20.66
CA SER A 248 -10.60 -12.21 -19.88
C SER A 248 -9.16 -12.31 -20.37
N GLY A 249 -8.49 -11.15 -20.43
CA GLY A 249 -7.05 -11.01 -20.56
C GLY A 249 -6.37 -10.51 -19.28
N SER A 250 -7.12 -9.83 -18.40
CA SER A 250 -6.59 -9.26 -17.14
C SER A 250 -6.59 -10.23 -15.96
N GLY A 251 -7.25 -11.39 -16.07
CA GLY A 251 -7.44 -12.35 -14.98
C GLY A 251 -8.60 -12.01 -14.03
N ARG A 252 -9.33 -10.91 -14.27
CA ARG A 252 -10.63 -10.63 -13.62
C ARG A 252 -11.73 -11.56 -14.16
N HIS A 253 -12.93 -11.50 -13.57
CA HIS A 253 -14.07 -12.31 -14.03
C HIS A 253 -14.33 -12.18 -15.53
N HIS A 254 -14.27 -10.98 -16.09
CA HIS A 254 -14.24 -10.76 -17.54
C HIS A 254 -13.80 -9.34 -17.87
N ASP A 255 -13.21 -9.17 -19.07
CA ASP A 255 -12.90 -7.88 -19.67
C ASP A 255 -13.82 -7.60 -20.87
N LEU A 256 -14.23 -8.67 -21.57
CA LEU A 256 -15.07 -8.62 -22.76
C LEU A 256 -16.23 -9.61 -22.62
N ALA A 257 -17.45 -9.12 -22.74
CA ALA A 257 -18.65 -9.94 -22.87
C ALA A 257 -19.15 -9.89 -24.32
N LEU A 258 -19.46 -11.04 -24.89
CA LEU A 258 -20.04 -11.18 -26.22
C LEU A 258 -21.50 -11.61 -26.05
N PHE A 259 -22.41 -10.86 -26.67
CA PHE A 259 -23.84 -11.13 -26.67
C PHE A 259 -24.32 -11.47 -28.08
N HIS A 260 -25.02 -12.59 -28.24
CA HIS A 260 -25.55 -13.02 -29.52
C HIS A 260 -26.75 -12.15 -29.93
N ALA A 261 -26.58 -11.33 -30.97
CA ALA A 261 -27.61 -10.39 -31.42
C ALA A 261 -28.59 -10.97 -32.45
N GLY A 262 -28.36 -12.21 -32.90
CA GLY A 262 -29.02 -12.82 -34.05
C GLY A 262 -28.12 -12.77 -35.29
N THR A 263 -28.28 -13.77 -36.17
CA THR A 263 -27.45 -13.92 -37.37
C THR A 263 -27.66 -12.79 -38.39
N ASP A 264 -28.86 -12.22 -38.41
CA ASP A 264 -29.28 -11.16 -39.35
C ASP A 264 -29.15 -9.75 -38.74
N ALA A 265 -28.40 -9.61 -37.64
CA ALA A 265 -28.17 -8.31 -37.02
C ALA A 265 -27.49 -7.35 -38.02
N LEU A 266 -27.99 -6.12 -38.10
CA LEU A 266 -27.47 -5.07 -38.98
C LEU A 266 -26.13 -4.53 -38.46
N ASP A 267 -25.27 -4.10 -39.37
CA ASP A 267 -24.07 -3.33 -39.02
C ASP A 267 -24.45 -2.00 -38.36
N GLN A 268 -23.58 -1.47 -37.53
CA GLN A 268 -23.76 -0.11 -37.00
C GLN A 268 -23.59 0.91 -38.15
N PRO A 269 -24.59 1.75 -38.45
CA PRO A 269 -24.46 2.72 -39.55
C PRO A 269 -23.34 3.73 -39.30
N SER A 270 -22.59 4.05 -40.36
CA SER A 270 -21.53 5.05 -40.31
C SER A 270 -22.07 6.43 -39.89
N GLY A 271 -21.30 7.17 -39.09
CA GLY A 271 -21.67 8.52 -38.63
C GLY A 271 -22.68 8.57 -37.48
N THR A 272 -23.04 7.43 -36.89
CA THR A 272 -23.91 7.37 -35.70
C THR A 272 -23.12 7.56 -34.41
N ILE A 273 -23.79 8.03 -33.35
CA ILE A 273 -23.21 8.10 -31.99
C ILE A 273 -22.98 6.68 -31.45
N GLY A 274 -21.88 6.47 -30.72
CA GLY A 274 -21.55 5.17 -30.15
C GLY A 274 -20.06 5.02 -29.83
N VAL A 275 -19.64 3.78 -29.56
CA VAL A 275 -18.22 3.45 -29.34
C VAL A 275 -17.47 3.59 -30.66
N SER A 276 -16.44 4.44 -30.68
CA SER A 276 -15.60 4.59 -31.87
C SER A 276 -14.69 3.39 -32.05
N GLU A 277 -13.95 2.99 -31.02
CA GLU A 277 -13.02 1.86 -31.03
C GLU A 277 -12.79 1.36 -29.60
N MET A 278 -12.33 0.11 -29.47
CA MET A 278 -11.91 -0.47 -28.19
C MET A 278 -10.42 -0.79 -28.24
N ALA A 279 -9.68 -0.36 -27.22
CA ALA A 279 -8.23 -0.52 -27.16
C ALA A 279 -7.82 -1.56 -26.11
N PHE A 280 -6.87 -2.42 -26.47
CA PHE A 280 -6.24 -3.40 -25.60
C PHE A 280 -4.75 -3.09 -25.49
N GLU A 281 -4.27 -2.97 -24.26
CA GLU A 281 -2.85 -2.74 -23.97
C GLU A 281 -2.08 -4.06 -23.99
N VAL A 282 -0.90 -4.06 -24.61
CA VAL A 282 0.09 -5.14 -24.52
C VAL A 282 1.29 -4.66 -23.73
N PRO A 283 2.00 -5.56 -23.01
CA PRO A 283 3.02 -5.18 -22.04
C PRO A 283 4.27 -4.58 -22.67
N ASP A 284 4.58 -4.95 -23.93
CA ASP A 284 5.80 -4.51 -24.60
C ASP A 284 5.69 -4.65 -26.15
N GLN A 285 6.72 -4.15 -26.82
CA GLN A 285 6.85 -4.15 -28.27
C GLN A 285 6.99 -5.55 -28.87
N ARG A 286 7.46 -6.54 -28.11
CA ARG A 286 7.59 -7.93 -28.56
C ARG A 286 6.22 -8.58 -28.67
N VAL A 287 5.37 -8.45 -27.65
CA VAL A 287 3.98 -8.91 -27.70
C VAL A 287 3.20 -8.18 -28.78
N PHE A 288 3.41 -6.86 -28.92
CA PHE A 288 2.83 -6.07 -30.01
C PHE A 288 3.18 -6.65 -31.39
N ALA A 289 4.46 -6.96 -31.64
CA ALA A 289 4.93 -7.54 -32.89
C ALA A 289 4.37 -8.95 -33.15
N GLN A 290 4.21 -9.76 -32.09
CA GLN A 290 3.56 -11.08 -32.21
C GLN A 290 2.09 -10.97 -32.64
N VAL A 291 1.34 -9.99 -32.11
CA VAL A 291 -0.03 -9.72 -32.54
C VAL A 291 -0.06 -9.27 -34.00
N TYR A 292 0.83 -8.34 -34.38
CA TYR A 292 0.96 -7.87 -35.76
C TYR A 292 1.22 -9.03 -36.73
N ARG A 293 2.17 -9.91 -36.42
CA ARG A 293 2.47 -11.11 -37.21
C ARG A 293 1.23 -11.99 -37.40
N LYS A 294 0.52 -12.31 -36.33
CA LYS A 294 -0.70 -13.14 -36.40
C LYS A 294 -1.75 -12.51 -37.32
N LEU A 295 -1.93 -11.19 -37.27
CA LEU A 295 -2.85 -10.45 -38.15
C LEU A 295 -2.41 -10.51 -39.61
N GLU A 296 -1.11 -10.33 -39.90
CA GLU A 296 -0.55 -10.45 -41.25
C GLU A 296 -0.72 -11.87 -41.82
N GLU A 297 -0.40 -12.90 -41.05
CA GLU A 297 -0.54 -14.32 -41.46
C GLU A 297 -2.00 -14.67 -41.75
N ALA A 298 -2.94 -14.11 -40.99
CA ALA A 298 -4.36 -14.26 -41.22
C ALA A 298 -4.90 -13.38 -42.37
N ARG A 299 -4.05 -12.55 -42.98
CA ARG A 299 -4.38 -11.59 -44.04
C ARG A 299 -5.49 -10.61 -43.63
N LEU A 300 -5.50 -10.22 -42.36
CA LEU A 300 -6.44 -9.22 -41.87
C LEU A 300 -5.93 -7.81 -42.18
N PRO A 301 -6.78 -6.91 -42.72
CA PRO A 301 -6.40 -5.51 -42.90
C PRO A 301 -6.05 -4.87 -41.55
N VAL A 302 -4.80 -4.43 -41.41
CA VAL A 302 -4.28 -3.79 -40.20
C VAL A 302 -3.50 -2.54 -40.56
N LYS A 303 -3.75 -1.45 -39.83
CA LYS A 303 -2.99 -0.19 -39.93
C LYS A 303 -2.13 -0.02 -38.70
N ALA A 304 -0.81 0.05 -38.90
CA ALA A 304 0.15 0.31 -37.83
C ALA A 304 0.50 1.82 -37.77
N ILE A 305 0.47 2.40 -36.57
CA ILE A 305 0.66 3.84 -36.33
C ILE A 305 1.65 4.03 -35.18
N ASP A 306 2.60 4.95 -35.35
CA ASP A 306 3.48 5.43 -34.30
C ASP A 306 2.95 6.79 -33.81
N ARG A 307 2.43 6.82 -32.58
CA ARG A 307 1.92 8.01 -31.90
C ARG A 307 3.02 8.77 -31.14
N LEU A 308 4.29 8.38 -31.28
CA LEU A 308 5.44 8.86 -30.49
C LEU A 308 5.41 8.48 -29.00
N ILE A 309 4.22 8.39 -28.40
CA ILE A 309 3.98 7.94 -27.02
C ILE A 309 3.53 6.48 -26.97
N ALA A 310 3.08 5.92 -28.09
CA ALA A 310 2.58 4.56 -28.18
C ALA A 310 2.67 4.04 -29.62
N TRP A 311 2.77 2.73 -29.78
CA TRP A 311 2.47 2.08 -31.05
C TRP A 311 1.04 1.55 -31.04
N GLU A 312 0.33 1.67 -32.17
CA GLU A 312 -1.04 1.20 -32.33
C GLU A 312 -1.19 0.31 -33.57
N LEU A 313 -1.87 -0.83 -33.41
CA LEU A 313 -2.45 -1.60 -34.52
C LEU A 313 -3.95 -1.37 -34.53
N ARG A 314 -4.49 -0.90 -35.65
CA ARG A 314 -5.93 -0.69 -35.85
C ARG A 314 -6.46 -1.68 -36.87
N PHE A 315 -7.48 -2.45 -36.49
CA PHE A 315 -8.11 -3.47 -37.32
C PHE A 315 -9.58 -3.66 -36.90
N SER A 316 -10.32 -4.53 -37.59
CA SER A 316 -11.72 -4.82 -37.27
C SER A 316 -11.91 -6.27 -36.81
N ASP A 317 -12.84 -6.49 -35.90
CA ASP A 317 -13.33 -7.83 -35.56
C ASP A 317 -14.25 -8.40 -36.67
N PRO A 318 -14.72 -9.65 -36.55
CA PRO A 318 -15.58 -10.27 -37.55
C PRO A 318 -16.96 -9.62 -37.77
N ASP A 319 -17.38 -8.72 -36.87
CA ASP A 319 -18.63 -7.97 -36.93
C ASP A 319 -18.39 -6.47 -37.22
N GLY A 320 -17.16 -6.08 -37.58
CA GLY A 320 -16.80 -4.72 -37.99
C GLY A 320 -16.49 -3.77 -36.83
N ASN A 321 -16.44 -4.26 -35.58
CA ASN A 321 -16.07 -3.43 -34.44
C ASN A 321 -14.57 -3.07 -34.53
N ARG A 322 -14.25 -1.78 -34.39
CA ARG A 322 -12.85 -1.31 -34.44
C ARG A 322 -12.10 -1.70 -33.18
N VAL A 323 -11.03 -2.47 -33.37
CA VAL A 323 -10.12 -2.93 -32.33
C VAL A 323 -8.78 -2.21 -32.49
N VAL A 324 -8.24 -1.74 -31.38
CA VAL A 324 -6.89 -1.20 -31.27
C VAL A 324 -6.08 -2.09 -30.34
N VAL A 325 -4.89 -2.47 -30.74
CA VAL A 325 -3.86 -2.99 -29.83
C VAL A 325 -2.80 -1.92 -29.70
N TYR A 326 -2.51 -1.47 -28.48
CA TYR A 326 -1.50 -0.45 -28.26
C TYR A 326 -0.43 -0.89 -27.26
N CYS A 327 0.79 -0.42 -27.49
CA CYS A 327 1.93 -0.57 -26.58
C CYS A 327 2.36 0.83 -26.14
N ASP A 328 2.35 1.10 -24.84
CA ASP A 328 2.88 2.34 -24.29
C ASP A 328 4.40 2.37 -24.46
N ASN A 329 4.92 3.48 -24.97
CA ASN A 329 6.33 3.67 -25.27
C ASN A 329 6.93 4.86 -24.49
N ARG A 330 6.18 5.51 -23.60
CA ARG A 330 6.62 6.74 -22.92
C ARG A 330 7.86 6.54 -22.05
N ASP A 331 8.09 5.32 -21.58
CA ASP A 331 9.27 4.97 -20.80
C ASP A 331 10.51 4.67 -21.67
N LEU A 332 10.40 4.73 -23.00
CA LEU A 332 11.52 4.46 -23.92
C LEU A 332 12.38 5.71 -24.18
N PRO A 333 13.71 5.57 -24.38
CA PRO A 333 14.59 6.67 -24.73
C PRO A 333 14.14 7.39 -26.02
N GLY A 334 13.95 8.71 -25.94
CA GLY A 334 13.54 9.54 -27.07
C GLY A 334 12.04 9.54 -27.38
N ALA A 335 11.22 8.87 -26.55
CA ALA A 335 9.77 9.00 -26.61
C ALA A 335 9.33 10.42 -26.24
N ALA A 336 8.22 10.89 -26.82
CA ALA A 336 7.66 12.19 -26.46
C ALA A 336 6.95 12.11 -25.10
N ASP A 337 6.98 13.20 -24.33
CA ASP A 337 6.20 13.27 -23.08
C ASP A 337 4.68 13.32 -23.35
N LEU A 338 4.28 13.78 -24.54
CA LEU A 338 2.89 13.94 -24.98
C LEU A 338 2.74 13.70 -26.50
N TRP A 339 1.60 13.17 -26.94
CA TRP A 339 1.30 12.83 -28.35
C TRP A 339 1.36 14.02 -29.33
N GLN A 340 0.98 15.23 -28.89
CA GLN A 340 0.89 16.45 -29.72
C GLN A 340 0.04 16.31 -31.01
N GLY A 341 -0.82 15.29 -31.11
CA GLY A 341 -1.67 15.09 -32.28
C GLY A 341 -0.95 14.55 -33.52
N ARG A 342 0.27 14.02 -33.38
CA ARG A 342 1.08 13.55 -34.52
C ARG A 342 0.95 12.04 -34.72
N ASP A 343 0.62 11.64 -35.95
CA ASP A 343 0.50 10.24 -36.34
C ASP A 343 1.52 9.95 -37.43
N LEU A 344 2.49 9.09 -37.14
CA LEU A 344 3.48 8.65 -38.11
C LEU A 344 3.15 7.22 -38.56
N PRO A 345 3.48 6.84 -39.80
CA PRO A 345 3.49 5.44 -40.20
C PRO A 345 4.45 4.65 -39.30
N LEU A 346 4.03 3.46 -38.85
CA LEU A 346 4.91 2.53 -38.16
C LEU A 346 5.36 1.44 -39.15
N PRO A 347 6.62 1.48 -39.66
CA PRO A 347 7.08 0.56 -40.68
C PRO A 347 7.12 -0.88 -40.20
N ARG A 348 6.82 -1.81 -41.09
CA ARG A 348 6.82 -3.25 -40.84
C ARG A 348 8.15 -3.72 -40.26
N GLU A 349 9.26 -3.26 -40.83
CA GLU A 349 10.62 -3.62 -40.41
C GLU A 349 10.90 -3.23 -38.95
N LYS A 350 10.40 -2.05 -38.54
CA LYS A 350 10.52 -1.54 -37.17
C LYS A 350 9.69 -2.36 -36.17
N ILE A 351 8.53 -2.87 -36.60
CA ILE A 351 7.72 -3.77 -35.76
C ILE A 351 8.45 -5.10 -35.59
N PHE A 352 8.94 -5.70 -36.68
CA PHE A 352 9.61 -7.01 -36.63
C PHE A 352 10.97 -6.98 -35.94
N SER A 353 11.67 -5.83 -35.89
CA SER A 353 12.91 -5.71 -35.10
C SER A 353 12.72 -5.92 -33.59
N ALA A 354 11.48 -5.90 -33.10
CA ALA A 354 11.17 -6.21 -31.71
C ALA A 354 11.07 -7.72 -31.40
N LEU A 355 11.11 -8.59 -32.42
CA LEU A 355 11.13 -10.04 -32.25
C LEU A 355 12.58 -10.55 -32.11
N SER A 356 12.80 -11.58 -31.27
CA SER A 356 14.11 -12.23 -31.12
C SER A 356 14.28 -13.38 -32.12
N GLU A 357 15.52 -13.86 -32.35
CA GLU A 357 15.82 -14.95 -33.32
C GLU A 357 15.08 -16.28 -33.06
N GLY A 358 14.52 -16.49 -31.86
CA GLY A 358 13.67 -17.65 -31.53
C GLY A 358 12.16 -17.42 -31.65
N ASP A 359 11.74 -16.21 -32.05
CA ASP A 359 10.33 -15.87 -32.27
C ASP A 359 9.91 -16.04 -33.74
N VAL A 360 10.85 -16.28 -34.66
CA VAL A 360 10.64 -16.39 -36.11
C VAL A 360 9.96 -17.69 -36.50
#